data_AF-A0A4R4T3H2-F1
#
_entry.id   AF-A0A4R4T3H2-F1
#
_cell.length_a   1.000
_cell.length_b   1.000
_cell.length_c   1.000
_cell.angle_alpha   90.00
_cell.angle_beta   90.00
_cell.angle_gamma   90.00
#
_symmetry.space_group_name_H-M   'P 1'
#
loop_
_entity.id
_entity.type
_entity.pdbx_description
1 polymer ?
#
loop_
_entity_poly.entity_id
_entity_poly.type
_entity_poly.pdbx_seq_one_letter_code
_entity_poly.pdbx_strand_id
1 'polypeptide(L)' 'MSMTTPPGWYRDPAQTEGGPTMERWWDGSAWTGGTRPAGGEPPTVPP' A
#
# COMPACT_ATOMS: atom_id res chain seq x y z
N MET A 1 -9.91 -1.38 24.98
CA MET A 1 -9.38 -0.55 23.87
C MET A 1 -9.32 -1.42 22.62
N SER A 2 -10.11 -1.11 21.59
CA SER A 2 -9.96 -1.77 20.29
C SER A 2 -8.82 -1.07 19.54
N MET A 3 -7.65 -1.70 19.48
CA MET A 3 -6.52 -1.27 18.65
C MET A 3 -6.80 -1.63 17.18
N THR A 4 -7.94 -1.18 16.66
CA THR A 4 -8.34 -1.45 15.29
C THR A 4 -7.66 -0.44 14.39
N THR A 5 -6.74 -0.91 13.54
CA THR A 5 -6.14 -0.09 12.48
C THR A 5 -7.28 0.53 11.66
N PRO A 6 -7.37 1.85 11.53
CA PRO A 6 -8.45 2.49 10.79
C PRO A 6 -8.37 2.11 9.30
N PRO A 7 -9.50 2.12 8.57
CA PRO A 7 -9.48 1.89 7.13
C PRO A 7 -8.60 2.92 6.41
N GLY A 8 -7.73 2.45 5.51
CA GLY A 8 -6.74 3.31 4.86
C GLY A 8 -5.78 2.58 3.94
N TRP A 9 -4.94 3.33 3.23
CA TRP A 9 -3.81 2.81 2.48
C TRP A 9 -2.62 2.62 3.41
N TYR A 10 -2.07 1.41 3.46
CA TYR A 10 -0.92 1.07 4.27
C TYR A 10 0.10 0.31 3.44
N ARG A 11 1.37 0.32 3.85
CA ARG A 11 2.43 -0.42 3.18
C ARG A 11 2.06 -1.91 3.09
N ASP A 12 2.17 -2.48 1.89
CA ASP A 12 1.89 -3.88 1.67
C ASP A 12 2.89 -4.74 2.47
N PRO A 13 2.44 -5.62 3.38
CA PRO A 13 3.34 -6.44 4.20
C PRO A 13 4.02 -7.56 3.40
N ALA A 14 3.55 -7.86 2.18
CA ALA A 14 4.23 -8.76 1.26
C ALA A 14 5.28 -8.04 0.39
N GLN A 15 5.49 -6.73 0.61
CA GLN A 15 6.56 -6.00 -0.05
C GLN A 15 7.93 -6.46 0.46
N THR A 16 8.76 -6.92 -0.47
CA THR A 16 10.17 -7.20 -0.20
C THR A 16 10.98 -5.90 -0.11
N GLU A 17 11.92 -5.84 0.85
CA GLU A 17 12.92 -4.77 0.95
C GLU A 17 13.79 -4.76 -0.32
N GLY A 18 13.45 -3.91 -1.28
CA GLY A 18 14.10 -3.82 -2.60
C GLY A 18 13.13 -3.80 -3.79
N GLY A 19 11.85 -4.13 -3.57
CA GLY A 19 10.80 -4.01 -4.57
C GLY A 19 10.12 -2.64 -4.56
N PRO A 20 9.38 -2.29 -5.64
CA PRO A 20 8.60 -1.06 -5.70
C PRO A 20 7.63 -0.98 -4.51
N THR A 21 7.57 0.18 -3.87
CA THR A 21 6.69 0.39 -2.72
C THR A 21 5.24 0.31 -3.17
N MET A 22 4.53 -0.69 -2.66
CA MET A 22 3.10 -0.86 -2.89
C MET A 22 2.36 -0.60 -1.59
N GLU A 23 1.24 0.10 -1.68
CA GLU A 23 0.29 0.26 -0.59
C GLU A 23 -0.93 -0.63 -0.87
N ARG A 24 -1.40 -1.33 0.16
CA ARG A 24 -2.63 -2.11 0.13
C ARG A 24 -3.70 -1.41 0.95
N TRP A 25 -4.95 -1.52 0.54
CA TRP A 25 -6.08 -0.98 1.27
C TRP A 25 -6.49 -1.90 2.42
N TRP A 26 -6.56 -1.34 3.63
CA TRP A 26 -7.10 -1.97 4.84
C TRP A 26 -8.53 -1.46 5.07
N ASP A 27 -9.49 -2.35 5.33
CA ASP A 27 -10.89 -1.96 5.56
C ASP A 27 -11.22 -1.66 7.04
N GLY A 28 -10.28 -1.90 7.95
CA GLY A 28 -10.52 -1.85 9.38
C GLY A 28 -10.43 -3.22 10.04
N SER A 29 -10.75 -4.30 9.31
CA SER A 29 -10.71 -5.67 9.82
C SER A 29 -9.74 -6.56 9.05
N ALA A 30 -9.59 -6.34 7.74
CA ALA A 30 -8.72 -7.12 6.88
C ALA A 30 -8.11 -6.29 5.74
N TRP A 31 -7.01 -6.83 5.21
CA TRP A 31 -6.38 -6.36 3.99
C TRP A 31 -7.26 -6.73 2.79
N THR A 32 -7.58 -5.75 1.96
CA THR A 32 -8.38 -5.96 0.74
C THR A 32 -7.48 -6.23 -0.48
N GLY A 33 -8.12 -6.56 -1.61
CA GLY A 33 -7.43 -6.76 -2.89
C GLY A 33 -6.93 -5.47 -3.55
N GLY A 34 -7.34 -4.29 -3.07
CA GLY A 34 -6.89 -3.01 -3.62
C GLY A 34 -5.41 -2.78 -3.30
N THR A 35 -4.56 -2.73 -4.33
CA THR A 35 -3.14 -2.37 -4.23
C THR A 35 -2.84 -1.20 -5.16
N ARG A 36 -2.05 -0.24 -4.69
CA ARG A 36 -1.61 0.92 -5.46
C ARG A 36 -0.10 1.11 -5.31
N PRO A 37 0.59 1.69 -6.29
CA PRO A 37 1.96 2.14 -6.10
C PRO A 37 2.01 3.30 -5.07
N ALA A 38 2.94 3.20 -4.12
CA ALA A 38 3.23 4.25 -3.15
C ALA A 38 4.10 5.30 -3.85
N GLY A 39 3.53 6.48 -4.08
CA GLY A 39 4.13 7.50 -4.94
C GLY A 39 3.56 7.40 -6.35
N GLY A 40 2.59 8.27 -6.64
CA GLY A 40 1.96 8.40 -7.95
C GLY A 40 2.87 9.05 -9.00
N GLU A 41 4.07 8.51 -9.17
CA GLU A 41 4.92 8.85 -10.30
C GLU A 41 5.11 7.56 -11.10
N PRO A 42 4.41 7.36 -12.24
CA PRO A 42 4.97 6.47 -13.25
C PRO A 42 6.42 6.90 -13.47
N PRO A 43 7.36 5.99 -13.80
CA PRO A 43 8.70 6.44 -14.19
C PRO A 43 8.50 7.40 -15.36
N THR A 44 8.63 8.71 -15.09
CA THR A 44 8.62 9.74 -16.10
C THR A 44 9.87 9.47 -16.90
N VAL A 45 9.74 8.65 -17.94
CA VAL A 45 10.80 8.35 -18.90
C VAL A 45 11.20 9.70 -19.48
N PRO A 46 12.39 10.24 -19.18
CA PRO A 46 12.82 11.45 -19.85
C PRO A 46 13.11 11.10 -21.34
N PRO A 47 12.74 11.98 -22.29
CA PRO A 47 12.97 11.75 -23.72
C PRO A 47 14.46 11.74 -24.09
#